data_AF-A0A957K4X5-F1
#
_entry.id   AF-A0A957K4X5-F1
#
_cell.length_a   1.000
_cell.length_b   1.000
_cell.length_c   1.000
_cell.angle_alpha   90.00
_cell.angle_beta   90.00
_cell.angle_gamma   90.00
#
_symmetry.space_group_name_H-M   'P 1'
#
loop_
_entity.id
_entity.type
_entity.pdbx_description
1 polymer ?
#
loop_
_entity_poly.entity_id
_entity_poly.type
_entity_poly.pdbx_seq_one_letter_code
_entity_poly.pdbx_strand_id
1 'polypeptide(L)' 'ALALREMTFGWPTEMMVKAAKRRARLVEVPVTWAVRRTGRSKVSGTLRGTILAAYYILGVTLRYALWE' A
#
# COMPACT_ATOMS: atom_id res chain seq x y z
N ALA A 1 -7.77 -5.76 -16.54
CA ALA A 1 -7.48 -4.74 -15.50
C ALA A 1 -7.71 -5.29 -14.08
N LEU A 2 -7.06 -4.76 -13.03
CA LEU A 2 -7.08 -5.30 -11.64
C LEU A 2 -8.35 -5.00 -10.82
N ALA A 3 -9.26 -4.14 -11.32
CA ALA A 3 -10.50 -3.76 -10.62
C ALA A 3 -10.25 -3.32 -9.17
N LEU A 4 -9.42 -2.28 -8.99
CA LEU A 4 -9.09 -1.69 -7.70
C LEU A 4 -10.34 -1.02 -7.09
N ARG A 5 -10.52 -1.14 -5.77
CA ARG A 5 -11.67 -0.60 -5.03
C ARG A 5 -11.25 0.24 -3.82
N GLU A 6 -10.08 0.00 -3.27
CA GLU A 6 -9.56 0.74 -2.13
C GLU A 6 -9.10 2.14 -2.55
N MET A 7 -9.61 3.17 -1.88
CA MET A 7 -9.32 4.59 -2.19
C MET A 7 -8.58 5.30 -1.05
N THR A 8 -8.21 4.57 0.02
CA THR A 8 -7.48 5.11 1.17
C THR A 8 -5.99 4.73 1.12
N PHE A 9 -5.33 4.53 2.26
CA PHE A 9 -3.92 4.16 2.34
C PHE A 9 -3.61 2.75 1.83
N GLY A 10 -4.61 1.86 1.75
CA GLY A 10 -4.41 0.45 1.41
C GLY A 10 -4.36 0.14 -0.09
N TRP A 11 -4.66 1.10 -0.97
CA TRP A 11 -4.76 0.87 -2.42
C TRP A 11 -3.49 0.28 -3.07
N PRO A 12 -2.25 0.68 -2.69
CA PRO A 12 -1.04 0.08 -3.27
C PRO A 12 -0.94 -1.39 -2.88
N THR A 13 -1.38 -1.74 -1.68
CA THR A 13 -1.34 -3.11 -1.19
C THR A 13 -2.41 -3.98 -1.86
N GLU A 14 -3.62 -3.45 -2.07
CA GLU A 14 -4.63 -4.12 -2.91
C GLU A 14 -4.05 -4.44 -4.30
N MET A 15 -3.39 -3.45 -4.92
CA MET A 15 -2.78 -3.63 -6.24
C MET A 15 -1.75 -4.75 -6.23
N MET A 16 -0.83 -4.76 -5.27
CA MET A 16 0.22 -5.79 -5.16
C MET A 16 -0.38 -7.18 -4.93
N VAL A 17 -1.32 -7.32 -3.99
CA VAL A 17 -1.95 -8.62 -3.69
C VAL A 17 -2.71 -9.15 -4.91
N LYS A 18 -3.52 -8.31 -5.58
CA LYS A 18 -4.26 -8.72 -6.78
C LYS A 18 -3.34 -9.06 -7.96
N ALA A 19 -2.25 -8.32 -8.14
CA ALA A 19 -1.24 -8.63 -9.17
C ALA A 19 -0.57 -9.99 -8.90
N ALA A 20 -0.16 -10.25 -7.66
CA ALA A 20 0.46 -11.50 -7.25
C ALA A 20 -0.50 -12.70 -7.45
N LYS A 21 -1.77 -12.57 -7.03
CA LYS A 21 -2.78 -13.63 -7.21
C LYS A 21 -3.09 -13.96 -8.67
N ARG A 22 -2.98 -12.96 -9.55
CA ARG A 22 -3.11 -13.16 -11.01
C ARG A 22 -1.82 -13.67 -11.67
N ARG A 23 -0.81 -14.04 -10.88
CA ARG A 23 0.51 -14.49 -11.36
C ARG A 23 1.13 -13.50 -12.35
N ALA A 24 0.93 -12.21 -12.11
CA ALA A 24 1.56 -11.18 -12.91
C ALA A 24 3.08 -11.27 -12.79
N ARG A 25 3.79 -10.88 -13.86
CA ARG A 25 5.26 -10.77 -13.81
C ARG A 25 5.63 -9.55 -12.97
N LEU A 26 6.21 -9.81 -11.80
CA LEU A 26 6.69 -8.79 -10.88
C LEU A 26 8.22 -8.78 -10.93
N VAL A 27 8.81 -7.59 -11.01
CA VAL A 27 10.25 -7.37 -10.96
C VAL A 27 10.53 -6.25 -9.98
N GLU A 28 11.52 -6.46 -9.12
CA GLU A 28 12.01 -5.42 -8.20
C GLU A 28 13.14 -4.67 -8.89
N VAL A 29 13.05 -3.34 -8.87
CA VAL A 29 14.08 -2.47 -9.44
C VAL A 29 14.66 -1.65 -8.29
N PRO A 30 15.99 -1.72 -8.03
CA PRO A 30 16.60 -0.94 -6.99
C PRO A 30 16.52 0.55 -7.35
N VAL A 31 15.98 1.35 -6.43
CA VAL A 31 15.88 2.80 -6.57
C VAL A 31 16.46 3.48 -5.33
N THR A 32 17.17 4.58 -5.54
CA THR A 32 17.65 5.41 -4.43
C THR A 32 16.48 6.22 -3.87
N TRP A 33 16.39 6.29 -2.54
CA TRP A 33 15.46 7.17 -1.84
C TRP A 33 16.26 8.17 -0.99
N ALA A 34 15.66 9.32 -0.72
CA ALA A 34 16.28 10.36 0.10
C ALA A 34 15.26 10.92 1.09
N VAL A 35 15.78 11.51 2.18
CA VAL A 35 14.95 12.23 3.15
C VAL A 35 14.20 13.36 2.43
N ARG A 36 12.90 13.46 2.70
CA ARG A 36 12.05 14.52 2.15
C ARG A 36 12.57 15.88 2.64
N ARG A 37 12.95 16.75 1.70
CA ARG A 37 13.53 18.07 2.01
C ARG A 37 12.50 19.15 2.34
N THR A 38 11.27 19.03 1.83
CA THR A 38 10.22 20.04 2.01
C THR A 38 8.83 19.42 2.05
N GLY A 39 7.87 20.17 2.58
CA GLY A 39 6.48 19.76 2.76
C GLY A 39 6.26 18.86 3.98
N ARG A 40 5.05 18.95 4.56
CA ARG A 40 4.66 18.06 5.66
C ARG A 40 4.17 16.73 5.12
N SER A 41 4.60 15.65 5.76
CA SER A 41 4.11 14.32 5.46
C SER A 41 2.63 14.22 5.85
N LYS A 42 1.84 13.57 4.98
CA LYS A 42 0.41 13.31 5.19
C LYS A 42 0.15 12.17 6.17
N VAL A 43 1.19 11.37 6.48
CA VAL A 43 1.10 10.14 7.28
C VAL A 43 2.15 10.17 8.39
N SER A 44 3.43 10.09 8.03
CA SER A 44 4.56 10.15 8.95
C SER A 44 4.59 11.48 9.72
N GLY A 45 4.87 11.43 11.02
CA GLY A 45 4.91 12.62 11.89
C GLY A 45 3.63 12.86 12.71
N THR A 46 2.58 12.05 12.53
CA THR A 46 1.40 12.05 13.41
C THR A 46 1.07 10.63 13.87
N LEU A 47 0.74 10.47 15.15
CA LEU A 47 0.35 9.17 15.71
C LEU A 47 -0.93 8.65 15.03
N ARG A 48 -1.94 9.52 14.90
CA ARG A 48 -3.21 9.19 14.24
C ARG A 48 -3.04 8.75 12.79
N GLY A 49 -2.25 9.47 11.99
CA GLY A 49 -2.00 9.12 10.59
C GLY A 49 -1.26 7.80 10.46
N THR A 50 -0.30 7.54 11.35
CA THR A 50 0.46 6.28 11.38
C THR A 50 -0.43 5.08 11.70
N ILE A 51 -1.27 5.19 12.74
CA ILE A 51 -2.19 4.11 13.13
C ILE A 51 -3.22 3.83 12.02
N LEU A 52 -3.81 4.88 11.43
CA LEU A 52 -4.76 4.72 10.32
C LEU A 52 -4.10 4.04 9.13
N ALA A 53 -2.91 4.49 8.72
CA ALA A 53 -2.20 3.87 7.60
C ALA A 53 -1.90 2.40 7.87
N ALA A 54 -1.43 2.05 9.07
CA ALA A 54 -1.19 0.67 9.45
C ALA A 54 -2.47 -0.19 9.39
N TYR A 55 -3.58 0.31 9.95
CA TYR A 55 -4.87 -0.38 9.93
C TYR A 55 -5.36 -0.69 8.51
N TYR A 56 -5.33 0.31 7.62
CA TYR A 56 -5.78 0.11 6.23
C TYR A 56 -4.84 -0.78 5.44
N ILE A 57 -3.52 -0.59 5.54
CA ILE A 57 -2.54 -1.41 4.82
C ILE A 57 -2.68 -2.88 5.23
N LEU A 58 -2.69 -3.16 6.54
CA LEU A 58 -2.79 -4.53 7.05
C LEU A 58 -4.16 -5.14 6.76
N GLY A 59 -5.24 -4.41 7.05
CA GLY A 59 -6.61 -4.89 6.84
C GLY A 59 -6.90 -5.22 5.37
N VAL A 60 -6.44 -4.38 4.43
CA VAL A 60 -6.59 -4.60 2.99
C VAL A 60 -5.75 -5.79 2.53
N THR A 61 -4.51 -5.91 3.02
CA THR A 61 -3.66 -7.08 2.72
C THR A 61 -4.37 -8.36 3.10
N LEU A 62 -4.78 -8.48 4.36
CA LEU A 62 -5.39 -9.69 4.90
C LEU A 62 -6.70 -10.02 4.18
N ARG A 63 -7.55 -9.02 3.93
CA ARG A 63 -8.82 -9.20 3.23
C ARG A 63 -8.64 -9.80 1.83
N TYR A 64 -7.75 -9.23 1.02
CA TYR A 64 -7.54 -9.71 -0.36
C TYR A 64 -6.61 -10.92 -0.47
N ALA A 65 -5.79 -11.19 0.53
CA ALA A 65 -4.90 -12.34 0.55
C ALA A 65 -5.58 -13.62 1.07
N LEU A 66 -6.50 -13.50 2.03
CA LEU A 66 -7.12 -14.65 2.70
C LEU A 66 -8.53 -14.99 2.21
N TRP A 67 -9.33 -13.99 1.82
CA TRP A 67 -10.76 -14.19 1.60
C TRP A 67 -11.19 -14.14 0.13
N GLU A 68 -10.71 -13.15 -0.60
CA GLU A 68 -10.80 -13.17 -2.06
C GLU A 68 -9.68 -14.02 -2.62
#